data_AF-A0A353T5W4-F1
#
_entry.id   AF-A0A353T5W4-F1
#
_cell.length_a   1.000
_cell.length_b   1.000
_cell.length_c   1.000
_cell.angle_alpha   90.00
_cell.angle_beta   90.00
_cell.angle_gamma   90.00
#
_symmetry.space_group_name_H-M   'P 1'
#
loop_
_entity.id
_entity.type
_entity.pdbx_description
1 polymer ?
#
loop_
_entity_poly.entity_id
_entity_poly.type
_entity_poly.pdbx_seq_one_letter_code
_entity_poly.pdbx_strand_id
1 'polypeptide(L)'
;ATSLGLLGTYVGLIPMLINLEDPTRLGPLMAVELVTSFYGAFISYILFTPMSRRLKNMSRDEVTRKELVIEGLVAIQENQNPRRIRDSLMAFLSKKD
;
A
#
# COMPACT_ATOMS: atom_id res chain seq x y z
N ALA A 1 1.02 9.31 1.56
CA ALA A 1 -0.35 9.81 1.73
C ALA A 1 -0.48 10.62 3.02
N THR A 2 -0.05 10.11 4.18
CA THR A 2 0.06 10.89 5.44
C THR A 2 0.92 12.16 5.30
N SER A 3 1.92 12.14 4.42
CA SER A 3 2.73 13.31 4.05
C SER A 3 1.93 14.48 3.47
N LEU A 4 0.79 14.24 2.81
CA LEU A 4 -0.07 15.31 2.28
C LEU A 4 -0.86 16.01 3.41
N GLY A 5 -1.27 15.26 4.44
CA GLY A 5 -1.90 15.83 5.64
C GLY A 5 -0.92 16.72 6.42
N LEU A 6 0.34 16.28 6.53
CA LEU A 6 1.43 17.07 7.13
C LEU A 6 1.85 18.28 6.28
N LEU A 7 1.53 18.33 5.00
CA LEU A 7 1.70 19.56 4.20
C LEU A 7 0.59 20.56 4.50
N GLY A 8 -0.63 20.09 4.75
CA GLY A 8 -1.77 20.93 5.17
C GLY A 8 -1.54 21.63 6.51
N THR A 9 -0.82 21.01 7.43
CA THR A 9 -0.44 21.65 8.70
C THR A 9 0.47 22.85 8.48
N TYR A 10 1.41 22.79 7.54
CA TYR A 10 2.25 23.95 7.21
C TYR A 10 1.45 25.11 6.59
N VAL A 11 0.39 24.81 5.84
CA VAL A 11 -0.49 25.85 5.26
C VAL A 11 -1.25 26.63 6.34
N GLY A 12 -1.59 26.00 7.47
CA GLY A 12 -2.22 26.66 8.61
C GLY A 12 -1.19 27.26 9.59
N LEU A 13 -0.18 26.51 10.00
CA LEU A 13 0.76 26.93 11.04
C LEU A 13 1.62 28.13 10.64
N ILE A 14 2.09 28.22 9.38
CA ILE A 14 2.94 29.33 8.93
C ILE A 14 2.24 30.69 9.09
N PRO A 15 1.03 30.93 8.56
CA PRO A 15 0.35 32.21 8.72
C PRO A 15 -0.11 32.49 10.17
N MET A 16 -0.31 31.45 10.99
CA MET A 16 -0.63 31.59 12.41
C MET A 16 0.55 32.10 13.24
N LEU A 17 1.76 31.62 12.94
CA LEU A 17 2.97 32.13 13.57
C LEU A 17 3.30 33.57 13.15
N ILE A 18 2.93 33.96 11.93
CA ILE A 18 3.13 35.33 11.42
C ILE A 18 2.15 36.33 12.08
N ASN A 19 0.93 35.92 12.41
CA ASN A 19 -0.13 36.80 12.92
C ASN A 19 -0.57 36.40 14.35
N LEU A 20 0.39 36.09 15.22
CA LEU A 20 0.10 35.55 16.55
C LEU A 20 -0.60 36.56 17.48
N GLU A 21 -0.49 37.85 17.17
CA GLU A 21 -1.01 38.95 18.00
C GLU A 21 -2.52 39.16 17.87
N ASP A 22 -3.17 38.62 16.81
CA ASP A 22 -4.62 38.75 16.60
C ASP A 22 -5.35 37.40 16.82
N PRO A 23 -5.89 37.15 18.03
CA PRO A 23 -6.57 35.89 18.34
C PRO A 23 -7.84 35.66 17.52
N THR A 24 -8.43 36.71 16.92
CA THR A 24 -9.62 36.59 16.07
C THR A 24 -9.31 35.84 14.77
N ARG A 25 -8.08 35.95 14.27
CA ARG A 25 -7.63 35.33 13.01
C ARG A 25 -7.03 33.95 13.21
N LEU A 26 -6.68 33.59 14.46
CA LEU A 26 -6.12 32.28 14.82
C LEU A 26 -7.13 31.13 14.64
N GLY A 27 -8.36 31.30 15.13
CA GLY A 27 -9.38 30.24 15.09
C GLY A 27 -9.65 29.65 13.70
N PRO A 28 -9.93 30.49 12.67
CA PRO A 28 -10.14 30.02 11.31
C PRO A 28 -8.95 29.28 10.70
N LEU A 29 -7.71 29.72 10.96
CA LEU A 29 -6.50 29.10 10.43
C LEU A 29 -6.24 27.71 11.06
N MET A 30 -6.48 27.58 12.37
CA MET A 30 -6.41 26.30 13.09
C MET A 30 -7.43 25.30 12.56
N ALA A 31 -8.66 25.76 12.25
CA ALA A 31 -9.70 24.89 11.72
C ALA A 31 -9.31 24.29 10.36
N VAL A 32 -8.70 25.09 9.47
CA VAL A 32 -8.22 24.61 8.16
C VAL A 32 -7.12 23.56 8.30
N GLU A 33 -6.15 23.79 9.19
CA GLU A 33 -5.08 22.82 9.49
C GLU A 33 -5.65 21.47 9.98
N LEU A 34 -6.59 21.51 10.92
CA LEU A 34 -7.15 20.29 11.51
C LEU A 34 -7.99 19.51 10.48
N VAL A 35 -8.78 20.22 9.67
CA VAL A 35 -9.60 19.60 8.62
C VAL A 35 -8.74 18.98 7.52
N THR A 36 -7.68 19.66 7.08
CA THR A 36 -6.76 19.11 6.06
C THR A 36 -6.00 17.89 6.58
N SER A 37 -5.57 17.90 7.85
CA SER A 37 -4.95 16.76 8.51
C SER A 37 -5.91 15.57 8.63
N PHE A 38 -7.17 15.84 9.01
CA PHE A 38 -8.22 14.83 9.10
C PHE A 38 -8.47 14.16 7.74
N TYR A 39 -8.68 14.93 6.67
CA TYR A 39 -8.90 14.37 5.35
C TYR A 39 -7.69 13.59 4.82
N GLY A 40 -6.47 14.08 5.07
CA GLY A 40 -5.23 13.39 4.70
C GLY A 40 -5.11 12.02 5.40
N ALA A 41 -5.38 11.97 6.71
CA ALA A 41 -5.38 10.73 7.47
C ALA A 41 -6.51 9.79 7.04
N PHE A 42 -7.72 10.31 6.88
CA PHE A 42 -8.90 9.54 6.47
C PHE A 42 -8.66 8.82 5.13
N ILE A 43 -8.27 9.56 4.10
CA ILE A 43 -8.03 9.00 2.77
C ILE A 43 -6.86 7.98 2.80
N SER A 44 -5.81 8.26 3.58
CA SER A 44 -4.66 7.34 3.71
C SER A 44 -5.05 6.00 4.34
N TYR A 45 -5.72 6.05 5.50
CA TYR A 45 -6.02 4.84 6.27
C TYR A 45 -7.24 4.09 5.77
N ILE A 46 -8.29 4.78 5.34
CA ILE A 46 -9.56 4.13 4.99
C ILE A 46 -9.60 3.75 3.51
N LEU A 47 -9.03 4.54 2.61
CA LEU A 47 -9.09 4.25 1.18
C LEU A 47 -7.82 3.54 0.69
N PHE A 48 -6.66 4.16 0.87
CA PHE A 48 -5.43 3.65 0.25
C PHE A 48 -4.81 2.44 0.96
N THR A 49 -4.94 2.33 2.29
CA THR A 49 -4.38 1.20 3.03
C THR A 49 -5.03 -0.15 2.67
N PRO A 50 -6.38 -0.31 2.67
CA PRO A 50 -6.99 -1.56 2.24
C PRO A 50 -6.76 -1.85 0.75
N MET A 51 -6.74 -0.82 -0.10
CA MET A 51 -6.42 -0.96 -1.52
C MET A 51 -4.99 -1.50 -1.71
N SER A 52 -4.01 -0.96 -0.99
CA SER A 52 -2.62 -1.43 -1.01
C SER A 52 -2.51 -2.90 -0.56
N ARG A 53 -3.23 -3.29 0.49
CA ARG A 53 -3.26 -4.69 0.95
C ARG A 53 -3.82 -5.63 -0.12
N ARG A 54 -4.93 -5.25 -0.76
CA ARG A 54 -5.53 -6.04 -1.84
C ARG A 54 -4.58 -6.22 -3.02
N LEU A 55 -3.94 -5.13 -3.47
CA LEU A 55 -2.97 -5.19 -4.57
C LEU A 55 -1.75 -6.04 -4.21
N LYS A 56 -1.25 -5.95 -2.97
CA LYS A 56 -0.14 -6.80 -2.51
C LYS A 56 -0.51 -8.27 -2.52
N ASN A 57 -1.72 -8.63 -2.10
CA ASN A 57 -2.18 -10.02 -2.14
C ASN A 57 -2.24 -10.54 -3.59
N MET A 58 -2.86 -9.77 -4.50
CA MET A 58 -2.89 -10.13 -5.92
C MET A 58 -1.48 -10.25 -6.51
N SER A 59 -0.57 -9.36 -6.14
CA SER A 59 0.83 -9.42 -6.58
C SER A 59 1.54 -10.66 -6.05
N ARG A 60 1.29 -11.07 -4.80
CA ARG A 60 1.86 -12.31 -4.24
C ARG A 60 1.34 -13.53 -4.99
N ASP A 61 0.06 -13.55 -5.31
CA ASP A 61 -0.53 -14.65 -6.09
C ASP A 61 0.10 -14.76 -7.49
N GLU A 62 0.30 -13.63 -8.15
CA GLU A 62 0.95 -13.57 -9.47
C GLU A 62 2.41 -14.02 -9.41
N VAL A 63 3.16 -13.62 -8.36
CA VAL A 63 4.55 -14.07 -8.16
C VAL A 63 4.61 -15.58 -7.99
N THR A 64 3.78 -16.17 -7.12
CA THR A 64 3.75 -17.63 -6.93
C THR A 64 3.40 -18.37 -8.22
N ARG A 65 2.47 -17.85 -9.03
CA ARG A 65 2.13 -18.44 -10.33
C ARG A 65 3.33 -18.41 -11.28
N LYS A 66 4.08 -17.31 -11.32
CA LYS A 66 5.28 -17.19 -12.16
C LYS A 66 6.40 -18.10 -11.68
N GLU A 67 6.60 -18.22 -10.37
CA GLU A 67 7.56 -19.18 -9.78
C GLU A 67 7.25 -20.62 -10.20
N LEU A 68 5.98 -21.04 -10.15
CA LEU A 68 5.54 -22.35 -10.63
C LEU A 68 5.88 -22.59 -12.12
N VAL A 69 5.68 -21.58 -12.96
CA VAL A 69 6.01 -21.68 -14.40
C VAL A 69 7.52 -21.82 -14.60
N ILE A 70 8.32 -21.06 -13.86
CA ILE A 70 9.79 -21.12 -13.95
C ILE A 70 10.28 -22.50 -13.50
N GLU A 71 9.82 -23.01 -12.36
CA GLU A 71 10.18 -24.33 -11.86
C GLU A 71 9.81 -25.44 -12.85
N GLY A 72 8.60 -25.34 -13.44
CA GLY A 72 8.17 -26.27 -14.50
C GLY A 72 9.07 -26.23 -15.73
N LEU A 73 9.51 -25.05 -16.16
CA LEU A 73 10.43 -24.89 -17.29
C LEU A 73 11.82 -25.48 -17.00
N VAL A 74 12.36 -25.23 -15.81
CA VAL A 74 13.66 -25.78 -15.37
C VAL A 74 13.59 -27.31 -15.34
N ALA A 75 12.52 -27.90 -14.79
CA ALA A 75 12.36 -29.35 -14.73
C ALA A 75 12.24 -30.00 -16.13
N ILE A 76 11.65 -29.29 -17.10
CA ILE A 76 11.63 -29.73 -18.51
C ILE A 76 13.04 -29.66 -19.12
N GLN A 77 13.79 -28.60 -18.85
CA GLN A 77 15.18 -28.45 -19.32
C GLN A 77 16.10 -29.55 -18.78
N GLU A 78 15.90 -29.94 -17.52
CA GLU A 78 16.62 -31.05 -16.87
C GLU A 78 16.16 -32.43 -17.35
N ASN A 79 15.20 -32.50 -18.29
CA ASN A 79 14.64 -33.72 -18.86
C ASN A 79 14.07 -34.67 -17.79
N GLN A 80 13.43 -34.11 -16.75
CA GLN A 80 12.78 -34.90 -15.72
C GLN A 80 11.53 -35.62 -16.27
N ASN A 81 11.20 -36.77 -15.69
CA ASN A 81 10.01 -37.53 -16.12
C ASN A 81 8.74 -36.67 -15.92
N PRO A 82 7.89 -36.48 -16.96
CA PRO A 82 6.70 -35.63 -16.89
C PRO A 82 5.76 -35.94 -15.72
N ARG A 83 5.71 -37.21 -15.27
CA ARG A 83 4.95 -37.59 -14.08
C ARG A 83 5.50 -36.95 -12.80
N ARG A 84 6.83 -36.95 -12.63
CA ARG A 84 7.49 -36.32 -11.47
C ARG A 84 7.36 -34.80 -11.49
N ILE A 85 7.43 -34.18 -12.67
CA ILE A 85 7.21 -32.73 -12.83
C ILE A 85 5.78 -32.37 -12.37
N ARG A 86 4.78 -33.14 -12.82
CA ARG A 86 3.39 -32.94 -12.41
C ARG A 86 3.20 -33.11 -10.90
N ASP A 87 3.77 -34.16 -10.32
CA ASP A 87 3.63 -34.43 -8.88
C ASP A 87 4.28 -33.32 -8.04
N SER A 88 5.45 -32.81 -8.46
CA SER A 88 6.11 -31.68 -7.82
C SER A 88 5.27 -30.39 -7.90
N LEU A 89 4.79 -30.03 -9.10
CA LEU A 89 3.93 -28.86 -9.30
C LEU A 89 2.60 -28.96 -8.53
N MET A 90 2.01 -30.17 -8.46
CA MET A 90 0.79 -30.42 -7.67
C MET A 90 1.05 -30.28 -6.16
N ALA A 91 2.20 -30.71 -5.66
CA ALA A 91 2.57 -30.51 -4.26
C ALA A 91 2.74 -29.02 -3.90
N PHE A 92 3.24 -28.21 -4.84
CA PHE A 92 3.32 -26.75 -4.66
C PHE A 92 1.94 -26.06 -4.61
N LEU A 93 0.99 -26.52 -5.44
CA LEU A 93 -0.38 -26.01 -5.44
C LEU A 93 -1.13 -26.40 -4.15
N SER A 94 -0.97 -27.66 -3.69
CA SER A 94 -1.59 -28.14 -2.45
C SER A 94 -1.08 -27.46 -1.19
N LYS A 95 0.06 -26.76 -1.23
CA LYS A 95 0.63 -26.04 -0.08
C LYS A 95 0.01 -24.65 0.13
N LYS A 96 -0.79 -24.17 -0.84
CA LYS A 96 -1.39 -22.83 -0.85
C LYS A 96 -2.86 -22.82 -0.41
N ASP A 97 -3.55 -23.96 -0.47
CA ASP A 97 -4.87 -24.17 0.14
C ASP A 97 -4.75 -24.44 1.65
#